data_AF-A0A4Q3UQX4-F1
#
_entry.id   AF-A0A4Q3UQX4-F1
#
_cell.length_a   1.000
_cell.length_b   1.000
_cell.length_c   1.000
_cell.angle_alpha   90.00
_cell.angle_beta   90.00
_cell.angle_gamma   90.00
#
_symmetry.space_group_name_H-M   'P 1'
#
loop_
_entity.id
_entity.type
_entity.pdbx_description
1 polymer ?
#
loop_
_entity_poly.entity_id
_entity_poly.type
_entity_poly.pdbx_seq_one_letter_code
_entity_poly.pdbx_strand_id
1 'polypeptide(L)'
;MIALIAAAALAPAQTVHEFYGPMVTGLTVSRTGRIFANFPRWGDRVTAAVVEIKNGKEVPYPNAVWNRLPDKRLGKDRFMCVQSVVVDSKDRLWVVDAAAPGLQDTLPGAPKLVCIDLRTNRIQRIYRFPETVVTGVSYLNDVRFDLTRGKLGYAFMTDSSAKGNNGIVVVDLASGQSWRRLNRHPTTLPEPGFIPVVEGQRLMIRRKVGNPSRVTVGADGIAINPRQDRLYYCPLISRHLYSVSISSLIDQSNSEDEVAGTIKDEGVKGASDGLIASANGTLYVTDYERNQVKRRNADGSYTPVIQLPRYEWPDTLSIGPDGWLYVTANQLQRQKNYRVKDMRKKPYRLVRTRVGAVAP
;
A
#
# COMPACT_ATOMS: atom_id res chain seq x y z
N MET A 1 39.18 -25.45 -4.55
CA MET A 1 37.80 -25.97 -4.66
C MET A 1 36.84 -24.85 -4.28
N ILE A 2 36.14 -24.28 -5.26
CA ILE A 2 35.06 -23.31 -4.99
C ILE A 2 33.81 -24.14 -4.72
N ALA A 3 33.38 -24.21 -3.47
CA ALA A 3 32.10 -24.80 -3.12
C ALA A 3 30.99 -23.89 -3.64
N LEU A 4 30.31 -24.30 -4.70
CA LEU A 4 29.01 -23.75 -5.06
C LEU A 4 28.06 -24.06 -3.90
N ILE A 5 27.76 -23.06 -3.08
CA ILE A 5 26.61 -23.12 -2.17
C ILE A 5 25.39 -23.08 -3.08
N ALA A 6 24.77 -24.23 -3.30
CA ALA A 6 23.48 -24.31 -3.96
C ALA A 6 22.47 -23.47 -3.15
N ALA A 7 21.94 -22.40 -3.74
CA ALA A 7 20.86 -21.65 -3.14
C ALA A 7 19.68 -22.61 -2.93
N ALA A 8 19.27 -22.83 -1.68
CA ALA A 8 18.11 -23.64 -1.38
C ALA A 8 16.90 -23.09 -2.14
N ALA A 9 16.23 -23.94 -2.92
CA ALA A 9 15.07 -23.54 -3.68
C ALA A 9 13.97 -23.03 -2.73
N LEU A 10 13.37 -21.88 -3.04
CA LEU A 10 12.25 -21.35 -2.28
C LEU A 10 11.09 -22.33 -2.32
N ALA A 11 10.51 -22.63 -1.16
CA ALA A 11 9.24 -23.34 -1.12
C ALA A 11 8.16 -22.51 -1.86
N PRO A 12 7.28 -23.15 -2.64
CA PRO A 12 6.23 -22.44 -3.35
C PRO A 12 5.28 -21.77 -2.36
N ALA A 13 4.91 -20.51 -2.65
CA ALA A 13 3.91 -19.81 -1.86
C ALA A 13 2.55 -20.52 -1.94
N GLN A 14 1.83 -20.59 -0.82
CA GLN A 14 0.51 -21.22 -0.74
C GLN A 14 -0.56 -20.24 -1.18
N THR A 15 -1.44 -20.65 -2.11
CA THR A 15 -2.66 -19.90 -2.41
C THR A 15 -3.61 -19.96 -1.23
N VAL A 16 -4.07 -18.79 -0.78
CA VAL A 16 -5.05 -18.63 0.30
C VAL A 16 -6.44 -18.37 -0.28
N HIS A 17 -6.52 -17.52 -1.31
CA HIS A 17 -7.77 -17.16 -1.97
C HIS A 17 -7.52 -16.76 -3.42
N GLU A 18 -8.53 -16.98 -4.27
CA GLU A 18 -8.53 -16.62 -5.68
C GLU A 18 -9.67 -15.64 -5.96
N PHE A 19 -9.34 -14.48 -6.52
CA PHE A 19 -10.31 -13.45 -6.85
C PHE A 19 -10.68 -13.55 -8.33
N TYR A 20 -11.94 -13.89 -8.60
CA TYR A 20 -12.53 -13.88 -9.93
C TYR A 20 -13.34 -12.61 -10.22
N GLY A 21 -13.41 -11.69 -9.26
CA GLY A 21 -14.11 -10.42 -9.37
C GLY A 21 -13.22 -9.28 -9.94
N PRO A 22 -13.33 -8.06 -9.40
CA PRO A 22 -12.43 -6.95 -9.73
C PRO A 22 -11.00 -7.22 -9.21
N MET A 23 -10.04 -6.46 -9.72
CA MET A 23 -8.65 -6.55 -9.30
C MET A 23 -8.45 -6.12 -7.85
N VAL A 24 -7.94 -7.02 -7.02
CA VAL A 24 -7.55 -6.75 -5.63
C VAL A 24 -6.30 -5.88 -5.59
N THR A 25 -6.23 -4.93 -4.66
CA THR A 25 -4.97 -4.22 -4.33
C THR A 25 -4.58 -4.55 -2.90
N GLY A 26 -5.31 -3.99 -1.93
CA GLY A 26 -4.99 -4.15 -0.51
C GLY A 26 -5.54 -5.43 0.12
N LEU A 27 -4.87 -5.79 1.21
CA LEU A 27 -5.06 -6.99 2.01
C LEU A 27 -4.64 -6.68 3.44
N THR A 28 -5.36 -7.24 4.41
CA THR A 28 -4.86 -7.29 5.78
C THR A 28 -5.43 -8.49 6.55
N VAL A 29 -4.67 -8.98 7.53
CA VAL A 29 -5.06 -10.09 8.40
C VAL A 29 -5.16 -9.57 9.83
N SER A 30 -6.32 -9.79 10.47
CA SER A 30 -6.56 -9.42 11.86
C SER A 30 -5.90 -10.38 12.85
N ARG A 31 -5.84 -9.99 14.12
CA ARG A 31 -5.29 -10.81 15.22
C ARG A 31 -6.07 -12.10 15.45
N THR A 32 -7.34 -12.14 15.04
CA THR A 32 -8.20 -13.33 15.10
C THR A 32 -8.18 -14.15 13.81
N GLY A 33 -7.33 -13.79 12.84
CA GLY A 33 -7.17 -14.51 11.57
C GLY A 33 -8.20 -14.16 10.49
N ARG A 34 -9.12 -13.20 10.74
CA ARG A 34 -10.02 -12.67 9.70
C ARG A 34 -9.20 -11.94 8.64
N ILE A 35 -9.51 -12.18 7.37
CA ILE A 35 -8.82 -11.59 6.22
C ILE A 35 -9.74 -10.57 5.55
N PHE A 36 -9.23 -9.37 5.32
CA PHE A 36 -9.93 -8.30 4.61
C PHE A 36 -9.17 -7.94 3.34
N ALA A 37 -9.91 -7.57 2.30
CA ALA A 37 -9.36 -7.13 1.04
C ALA A 37 -10.15 -5.94 0.48
N ASN A 38 -9.53 -5.15 -0.40
CA ASN A 38 -10.22 -4.07 -1.09
C ASN A 38 -9.99 -4.06 -2.60
N PHE A 39 -10.87 -3.32 -3.28
CA PHE A 39 -10.93 -3.20 -4.72
C PHE A 39 -11.16 -1.73 -5.12
N PRO A 40 -10.13 -1.04 -5.65
CA PRO A 40 -10.29 0.34 -6.09
C PRO A 40 -11.12 0.40 -7.38
N ARG A 41 -11.82 1.51 -7.59
CA ARG A 41 -12.69 1.70 -8.77
C ARG A 41 -11.92 2.28 -9.94
N TRP A 42 -10.94 1.54 -10.46
CA TRP A 42 -10.09 1.99 -11.59
C TRP A 42 -10.65 1.70 -12.98
N GLY A 43 -11.77 0.97 -13.04
CA GLY A 43 -12.44 0.63 -14.31
C GLY A 43 -13.11 -0.74 -14.28
N ASP A 44 -12.74 -1.60 -13.34
CA ASP A 44 -13.44 -2.86 -13.10
C ASP A 44 -14.82 -2.61 -12.48
N ARG A 45 -15.76 -3.52 -12.73
CA ARG A 45 -17.06 -3.50 -12.05
C ARG A 45 -16.89 -3.97 -10.61
N VAL A 46 -16.85 -3.02 -9.68
CA VAL A 46 -16.71 -3.30 -8.24
C VAL A 46 -18.07 -3.31 -7.56
N THR A 47 -18.49 -4.47 -7.02
CA THR A 47 -19.75 -4.64 -6.27
C THR A 47 -19.60 -4.34 -4.79
N ALA A 48 -18.40 -4.55 -4.22
CA ALA A 48 -18.01 -4.14 -2.88
C ALA A 48 -16.58 -3.61 -2.89
N ALA A 49 -16.35 -2.43 -2.30
CA ALA A 49 -15.03 -1.82 -2.22
C ALA A 49 -14.14 -2.50 -1.18
N VAL A 50 -14.73 -3.00 -0.10
CA VAL A 50 -14.06 -3.72 0.98
C VAL A 50 -14.84 -4.98 1.29
N VAL A 51 -14.14 -6.09 1.44
CA VAL A 51 -14.73 -7.39 1.77
C VAL A 51 -13.96 -8.06 2.90
N GLU A 52 -14.67 -8.89 3.65
CA GLU A 52 -14.07 -9.93 4.48
C GLU A 52 -14.15 -11.26 3.73
N ILE A 53 -13.07 -12.04 3.73
CA ILE A 53 -13.07 -13.38 3.16
C ILE A 53 -13.58 -14.35 4.23
N LYS A 54 -14.82 -14.82 4.08
CA LYS A 54 -15.47 -15.77 4.99
C LYS A 54 -15.78 -17.07 4.26
N ASN A 55 -15.25 -18.19 4.74
CA ASN A 55 -15.47 -19.51 4.14
C ASN A 55 -15.19 -19.53 2.63
N GLY A 56 -14.10 -18.87 2.22
CA GLY A 56 -13.70 -18.73 0.81
C GLY A 56 -14.59 -17.81 -0.04
N LYS A 57 -15.46 -17.00 0.57
CA LYS A 57 -16.33 -16.05 -0.13
C LYS A 57 -16.05 -14.61 0.28
N GLU A 58 -16.14 -13.71 -0.68
CA GLU A 58 -15.99 -12.26 -0.50
C GLU A 58 -17.31 -11.66 0.00
N VAL A 59 -17.37 -11.23 1.27
CA VAL A 59 -18.57 -10.65 1.88
C VAL A 59 -18.36 -9.15 2.11
N PRO A 60 -19.25 -8.25 1.64
CA PRO A 60 -19.09 -6.81 1.81
C PRO A 60 -18.91 -6.41 3.29
N TYR A 61 -17.87 -5.64 3.57
CA TYR A 61 -17.50 -5.21 4.93
C TYR A 61 -17.40 -3.69 5.05
N PRO A 62 -17.85 -3.05 6.14
CA PRO A 62 -18.53 -3.64 7.30
C PRO A 62 -19.95 -4.12 6.99
N ASN A 63 -20.53 -3.63 5.89
CA ASN A 63 -21.84 -4.01 5.41
C ASN A 63 -22.02 -3.57 3.94
N ALA A 64 -23.11 -4.02 3.33
CA ALA A 64 -23.47 -3.64 1.97
C ALA A 64 -23.75 -2.13 1.81
N VAL A 65 -24.23 -1.47 2.87
CA VAL A 65 -24.56 -0.04 2.84
C VAL A 65 -23.32 0.79 2.52
N TRP A 66 -22.22 0.62 3.27
CA TRP A 66 -20.96 1.32 3.02
C TRP A 66 -20.32 1.01 1.66
N ASN A 67 -20.57 -0.19 1.13
CA ASN A 67 -20.01 -0.66 -0.13
C ASN A 67 -20.81 -0.26 -1.37
N ARG A 68 -22.06 0.17 -1.21
CA ARG A 68 -22.90 0.68 -2.30
C ARG A 68 -22.39 2.04 -2.74
N LEU A 69 -22.15 2.19 -4.04
CA LEU A 69 -21.84 3.48 -4.65
C LEU A 69 -22.98 4.48 -4.37
N PRO A 70 -22.67 5.71 -3.93
CA PRO A 70 -23.70 6.72 -3.70
C PRO A 70 -24.22 7.27 -5.03
N ASP A 71 -25.54 7.35 -5.17
CA ASP A 71 -26.17 7.86 -6.40
C ASP A 71 -25.96 9.38 -6.60
N LYS A 72 -25.86 10.17 -5.51
CA LYS A 72 -25.84 11.66 -5.56
C LYS A 72 -25.07 12.38 -4.44
N ARG A 73 -24.30 11.68 -3.59
CA ARG A 73 -23.52 12.28 -2.48
C ARG A 73 -22.02 12.05 -2.71
N LEU A 74 -21.16 13.01 -2.31
CA LEU A 74 -19.69 12.97 -2.36
C LEU A 74 -19.04 11.84 -1.51
N GLY A 75 -19.66 10.67 -1.39
CA GLY A 75 -19.08 9.55 -0.65
C GLY A 75 -18.84 9.83 0.83
N LYS A 76 -19.54 10.81 1.44
CA LYS A 76 -19.31 11.20 2.84
C LYS A 76 -19.39 9.97 3.77
N ASP A 77 -20.41 9.14 3.59
CA ASP A 77 -20.68 7.95 4.42
C ASP A 77 -20.66 6.64 3.62
N ARG A 78 -19.92 6.63 2.50
CA ARG A 78 -19.81 5.48 1.58
C ARG A 78 -18.39 5.38 1.05
N PHE A 79 -17.98 4.18 0.67
CA PHE A 79 -16.71 3.97 0.00
C PHE A 79 -16.78 4.38 -1.48
N MET A 80 -15.83 5.21 -1.91
CA MET A 80 -15.73 5.75 -3.27
C MET A 80 -14.71 4.99 -4.09
N CYS A 81 -13.44 5.06 -3.69
CA CYS A 81 -12.32 4.40 -4.35
C CYS A 81 -11.31 3.98 -3.28
N VAL A 82 -11.61 2.88 -2.60
CA VAL A 82 -10.76 2.34 -1.53
C VAL A 82 -9.49 1.78 -2.12
N GLN A 83 -8.35 2.26 -1.62
CA GLN A 83 -7.03 1.92 -2.10
C GLN A 83 -6.31 0.93 -1.19
N SER A 84 -6.39 1.11 0.13
CA SER A 84 -5.73 0.26 1.12
C SER A 84 -6.66 -0.10 2.29
N VAL A 85 -6.44 -1.28 2.86
CA VAL A 85 -7.03 -1.74 4.12
C VAL A 85 -5.94 -2.29 5.04
N VAL A 86 -5.93 -1.87 6.30
CA VAL A 86 -4.88 -2.22 7.27
C VAL A 86 -5.50 -2.49 8.64
N VAL A 87 -5.15 -3.60 9.27
CA VAL A 87 -5.42 -3.83 10.69
C VAL A 87 -4.27 -3.28 11.52
N ASP A 88 -4.59 -2.48 12.54
CA ASP A 88 -3.60 -1.95 13.49
C ASP A 88 -3.32 -2.90 14.66
N SER A 89 -2.37 -2.54 15.53
CA SER A 89 -2.01 -3.35 16.71
C SER A 89 -3.11 -3.45 17.78
N LYS A 90 -4.20 -2.67 17.66
CA LYS A 90 -5.39 -2.77 18.52
C LYS A 90 -6.52 -3.59 17.88
N ASP A 91 -6.24 -4.30 16.79
CA ASP A 91 -7.19 -5.13 16.05
C ASP A 91 -8.39 -4.34 15.50
N ARG A 92 -8.13 -3.11 15.04
CA ARG A 92 -9.12 -2.27 14.33
C ARG A 92 -8.81 -2.27 12.84
N LEU A 93 -9.84 -2.34 12.00
CA LEU A 93 -9.66 -2.23 10.56
C LEU A 93 -9.70 -0.76 10.13
N TRP A 94 -8.70 -0.37 9.36
CA TRP A 94 -8.58 0.94 8.77
C TRP A 94 -8.74 0.85 7.26
N VAL A 95 -9.48 1.80 6.68
CA VAL A 95 -9.76 1.86 5.26
C VAL A 95 -9.32 3.21 4.72
N VAL A 96 -8.42 3.20 3.73
CA VAL A 96 -7.97 4.37 2.99
C VAL A 96 -8.84 4.52 1.75
N ASP A 97 -9.69 5.53 1.72
CA ASP A 97 -10.49 5.89 0.55
C ASP A 97 -9.86 7.10 -0.13
N ALA A 98 -9.21 6.87 -1.28
CA ALA A 98 -8.58 7.92 -2.08
C ALA A 98 -9.62 8.80 -2.78
N ALA A 99 -10.84 8.30 -2.95
CA ALA A 99 -11.94 8.98 -3.64
C ALA A 99 -11.60 9.54 -5.04
N ALA A 100 -10.72 8.85 -5.77
CA ALA A 100 -10.29 9.16 -7.13
C ALA A 100 -10.71 8.04 -8.12
N PRO A 101 -12.03 7.84 -8.36
CA PRO A 101 -12.51 6.79 -9.25
C PRO A 101 -11.97 6.98 -10.67
N GLY A 102 -11.62 5.89 -11.32
CA GLY A 102 -11.01 5.87 -12.66
C GLY A 102 -9.60 6.44 -12.71
N LEU A 103 -8.91 6.57 -11.57
CA LEU A 103 -7.62 7.26 -11.45
C LEU A 103 -7.71 8.73 -11.94
N GLN A 104 -8.88 9.34 -11.76
CA GLN A 104 -9.12 10.76 -12.06
C GLN A 104 -8.70 11.63 -10.87
N ASP A 105 -9.03 12.91 -10.95
CA ASP A 105 -8.86 13.81 -9.82
C ASP A 105 -9.68 13.35 -8.60
N THR A 106 -9.11 13.63 -7.44
CA THR A 106 -9.73 13.36 -6.16
C THR A 106 -11.00 14.18 -6.02
N LEU A 107 -12.09 13.52 -5.68
CA LEU A 107 -13.37 14.18 -5.45
C LEU A 107 -13.27 15.10 -4.21
N PRO A 108 -13.54 16.41 -4.32
CA PRO A 108 -13.38 17.33 -3.20
C PRO A 108 -14.11 16.88 -1.93
N GLY A 109 -13.39 16.88 -0.80
CA GLY A 109 -13.91 16.50 0.53
C GLY A 109 -14.30 15.02 0.72
N ALA A 110 -14.09 14.18 -0.30
CA ALA A 110 -14.43 12.75 -0.26
C ALA A 110 -13.33 11.82 0.30
N PRO A 111 -12.01 12.12 0.15
CA PRO A 111 -10.96 11.32 0.75
C PRO A 111 -11.12 11.20 2.25
N LYS A 112 -10.85 10.00 2.75
CA LYS A 112 -11.02 9.71 4.18
C LYS A 112 -10.21 8.50 4.60
N LEU A 113 -9.82 8.54 5.87
CA LEU A 113 -9.34 7.37 6.60
C LEU A 113 -10.46 6.93 7.56
N VAL A 114 -10.94 5.71 7.40
CA VAL A 114 -12.09 5.17 8.16
C VAL A 114 -11.61 4.09 9.12
N CYS A 115 -11.88 4.25 10.41
CA CYS A 115 -11.60 3.27 11.44
C CYS A 115 -12.86 2.45 11.75
N ILE A 116 -12.75 1.14 11.76
CA ILE A 116 -13.84 0.18 12.00
C ILE A 116 -13.44 -0.72 13.16
N ASP A 117 -14.28 -0.76 14.19
CA ASP A 117 -14.14 -1.69 15.30
C ASP A 117 -14.49 -3.11 14.80
N LEU A 118 -13.52 -4.03 14.82
CA LEU A 118 -13.70 -5.40 14.34
C LEU A 118 -14.59 -6.27 15.24
N ARG A 119 -14.74 -5.93 16.52
CA ARG A 119 -15.60 -6.66 17.46
C ARG A 119 -17.07 -6.37 17.18
N THR A 120 -17.39 -5.11 16.86
CA THR A 120 -18.77 -4.67 16.61
C THR A 120 -19.12 -4.58 15.12
N ASN A 121 -18.11 -4.62 14.24
CA ASN A 121 -18.21 -4.35 12.80
C ASN A 121 -18.87 -2.98 12.50
N ARG A 122 -18.60 -1.98 13.34
CA ARG A 122 -19.15 -0.62 13.20
C ARG A 122 -18.04 0.38 12.95
N ILE A 123 -18.36 1.41 12.16
CA ILE A 123 -17.49 2.56 11.97
C ILE A 123 -17.32 3.25 13.32
N GLN A 124 -16.08 3.32 13.79
CA GLN A 124 -15.73 3.99 15.04
C GLN A 124 -15.40 5.46 14.81
N ARG A 125 -14.68 5.77 13.72
CA ARG A 125 -14.26 7.15 13.41
C ARG A 125 -13.98 7.32 11.93
N ILE A 126 -14.23 8.53 11.42
CA ILE A 126 -13.89 8.93 10.06
C ILE A 126 -13.01 10.17 10.17
N TYR A 127 -11.80 10.10 9.63
CA TYR A 127 -10.88 11.22 9.49
C TYR A 127 -11.02 11.78 8.09
N ARG A 128 -11.23 13.10 8.02
CA ARG A 128 -11.33 13.86 6.78
C ARG A 128 -10.16 14.84 6.71
N PHE A 129 -9.78 15.20 5.50
CA PHE A 129 -8.61 16.01 5.27
C PHE A 129 -8.99 17.35 4.68
N PRO A 130 -8.41 18.46 5.15
CA PRO A 130 -8.52 19.74 4.45
C PRO A 130 -7.77 19.67 3.11
N GLU A 131 -8.17 20.50 2.15
CA GLU A 131 -7.55 20.55 0.82
C GLU A 131 -6.07 20.94 0.85
N THR A 132 -5.63 21.63 1.92
CA THR A 132 -4.23 21.95 2.18
C THR A 132 -3.36 20.73 2.46
N VAL A 133 -3.96 19.60 2.84
CA VAL A 133 -3.28 18.34 3.16
C VAL A 133 -3.47 17.31 2.05
N VAL A 134 -4.73 17.15 1.60
CA VAL A 134 -5.10 16.25 0.50
C VAL A 134 -5.72 17.08 -0.61
N THR A 135 -4.91 17.35 -1.63
CA THR A 135 -5.26 18.24 -2.74
C THR A 135 -6.18 17.55 -3.74
N GLY A 136 -6.79 18.31 -4.65
CA GLY A 136 -7.62 17.74 -5.74
C GLY A 136 -6.88 16.78 -6.67
N VAL A 137 -5.54 16.79 -6.68
CA VAL A 137 -4.70 15.88 -7.47
C VAL A 137 -4.02 14.80 -6.62
N SER A 138 -4.25 14.77 -5.31
CA SER A 138 -3.69 13.76 -4.42
C SER A 138 -4.23 12.37 -4.73
N TYR A 139 -3.48 11.33 -4.35
CA TYR A 139 -3.94 9.95 -4.36
C TYR A 139 -3.39 9.24 -3.10
N LEU A 140 -4.18 9.21 -2.04
CA LEU A 140 -3.82 8.53 -0.80
C LEU A 140 -3.71 7.03 -1.05
N ASN A 141 -2.52 6.46 -0.87
CA ASN A 141 -2.26 5.08 -1.23
C ASN A 141 -2.35 4.13 -0.03
N ASP A 142 -1.33 4.12 0.82
CA ASP A 142 -1.22 3.19 1.93
C ASP A 142 -1.06 3.93 3.28
N VAL A 143 -1.22 3.22 4.40
CA VAL A 143 -1.20 3.77 5.76
C VAL A 143 -0.47 2.88 6.76
N ARG A 144 0.32 3.47 7.66
CA ARG A 144 0.87 2.79 8.83
C ARG A 144 0.60 3.60 10.10
N PHE A 145 0.61 2.91 11.23
CA PHE A 145 0.20 3.46 12.51
C PHE A 145 1.31 3.35 13.53
N ASP A 146 1.47 4.42 14.30
CA ASP A 146 2.22 4.39 15.55
C ASP A 146 1.28 4.70 16.70
N LEU A 147 0.87 3.67 17.44
CA LEU A 147 -0.04 3.80 18.56
C LEU A 147 0.65 4.00 19.90
N THR A 148 1.99 4.08 19.93
CA THR A 148 2.78 4.29 21.16
C THR A 148 3.09 5.76 21.42
N ARG A 149 2.87 6.65 20.45
CA ARG A 149 3.07 8.10 20.56
C ARG A 149 1.73 8.84 20.64
N GLY A 150 1.70 9.94 21.40
CA GLY A 150 0.48 10.76 21.57
C GLY A 150 -0.66 10.05 22.30
N LYS A 151 -1.84 10.69 22.37
CA LYS A 151 -2.97 10.18 23.19
C LYS A 151 -3.65 8.95 22.59
N LEU A 152 -3.86 8.92 21.26
CA LEU A 152 -4.49 7.79 20.56
C LEU A 152 -3.61 7.19 19.44
N GLY A 153 -2.37 7.67 19.28
CA GLY A 153 -1.51 7.32 18.17
C GLY A 153 -1.51 8.32 17.02
N TYR A 154 -0.66 8.05 16.04
CA TYR A 154 -0.59 8.74 14.76
C TYR A 154 -0.75 7.76 13.60
N ALA A 155 -1.30 8.24 12.49
CA ALA A 155 -1.26 7.55 11.20
C ALA A 155 -0.37 8.30 10.20
N PHE A 156 0.31 7.54 9.36
CA PHE A 156 1.19 8.05 8.30
C PHE A 156 0.72 7.46 6.99
N MET A 157 0.47 8.30 5.98
CA MET A 157 -0.09 7.89 4.70
C MET A 157 0.75 8.40 3.55
N THR A 158 0.95 7.59 2.53
CA THR A 158 1.61 8.02 1.29
C THR A 158 0.63 8.68 0.34
N ASP A 159 1.07 9.74 -0.32
CA ASP A 159 0.39 10.31 -1.47
C ASP A 159 1.13 9.92 -2.75
N SER A 160 0.58 8.96 -3.49
CA SER A 160 1.19 8.37 -4.68
C SER A 160 0.74 9.05 -5.98
N SER A 161 0.20 10.26 -5.91
CA SER A 161 -0.26 11.01 -7.08
C SER A 161 0.72 10.94 -8.26
N ALA A 162 0.21 10.61 -9.44
CA ALA A 162 0.99 10.69 -10.69
C ALA A 162 1.20 12.13 -11.18
N LYS A 163 0.63 13.12 -10.48
CA LYS A 163 0.69 14.56 -10.82
C LYS A 163 1.69 15.34 -9.97
N GLY A 164 2.52 14.64 -9.17
CA GLY A 164 3.73 15.19 -8.57
C GLY A 164 3.56 15.88 -7.21
N ASN A 165 2.35 15.98 -6.65
CA ASN A 165 2.16 16.36 -5.24
C ASN A 165 2.32 15.11 -4.37
N ASN A 166 3.51 14.50 -4.37
CA ASN A 166 3.80 13.34 -3.51
C ASN A 166 4.30 13.80 -2.15
N GLY A 167 4.16 12.97 -1.13
CA GLY A 167 4.54 13.31 0.24
C GLY A 167 3.96 12.34 1.25
N ILE A 168 4.14 12.66 2.53
CA ILE A 168 3.60 11.90 3.65
C ILE A 168 2.53 12.75 4.35
N VAL A 169 1.32 12.21 4.48
CA VAL A 169 0.26 12.80 5.31
C VAL A 169 0.35 12.20 6.70
N VAL A 170 0.41 13.05 7.72
CA VAL A 170 0.41 12.67 9.14
C VAL A 170 -0.96 13.00 9.72
N VAL A 171 -1.51 12.11 10.54
CA VAL A 171 -2.79 12.28 11.22
C VAL A 171 -2.62 12.02 12.70
N ASP A 172 -2.90 13.01 13.54
CA ASP A 172 -3.09 12.79 14.98
C ASP A 172 -4.44 12.09 15.19
N LEU A 173 -4.42 10.85 15.65
CA LEU A 173 -5.63 10.06 15.83
C LEU A 173 -6.51 10.55 16.98
N ALA A 174 -5.96 11.34 17.91
CA ALA A 174 -6.70 11.90 19.03
C ALA A 174 -7.55 13.09 18.58
N SER A 175 -6.90 14.15 18.09
CA SER A 175 -7.58 15.37 17.64
C SER A 175 -8.28 15.18 16.28
N GLY A 176 -7.73 14.33 15.41
CA GLY A 176 -8.12 14.23 14.01
C GLY A 176 -7.48 15.29 13.12
N GLN A 177 -6.59 16.14 13.66
CA GLN A 177 -5.80 17.06 12.87
C GLN A 177 -4.85 16.28 11.95
N SER A 178 -4.63 16.81 10.75
CA SER A 178 -3.70 16.25 9.78
C SER A 178 -2.83 17.35 9.18
N TRP A 179 -1.60 17.00 8.80
CA TRP A 179 -0.68 17.87 8.07
C TRP A 179 0.13 17.05 7.06
N ARG A 180 0.86 17.76 6.22
CA ARG A 180 1.66 17.18 5.13
C ARG A 180 3.14 17.43 5.39
N ARG A 181 3.97 16.43 5.09
CA ARG A 181 5.43 16.46 5.22
C ARG A 181 6.08 15.95 3.95
N LEU A 182 7.30 16.43 3.69
CA LEU A 182 8.11 16.03 2.54
C LEU A 182 7.38 16.27 1.21
N ASN A 183 6.56 17.33 1.15
CA ASN A 183 5.75 17.61 -0.02
C ASN A 183 6.65 17.92 -1.22
N ARG A 184 6.56 17.10 -2.28
CA ARG A 184 7.40 17.18 -3.48
C ARG A 184 8.91 17.06 -3.19
N HIS A 185 9.29 16.52 -2.03
CA HIS A 185 10.69 16.25 -1.73
C HIS A 185 11.23 15.21 -2.72
N PRO A 186 12.46 15.30 -3.24
CA PRO A 186 12.98 14.39 -4.26
C PRO A 186 12.82 12.89 -3.94
N THR A 187 12.94 12.50 -2.68
CA THR A 187 12.79 11.09 -2.24
C THR A 187 11.35 10.58 -2.24
N THR A 188 10.36 11.47 -2.41
CA THR A 188 8.93 11.12 -2.54
C THR A 188 8.45 11.15 -3.98
N LEU A 189 9.25 11.66 -4.91
CA LEU A 189 8.93 11.79 -6.32
C LEU A 189 9.38 10.55 -7.12
N PRO A 190 8.80 10.30 -8.31
CA PRO A 190 9.36 9.32 -9.23
C PRO A 190 10.82 9.65 -9.56
N GLU A 191 11.68 8.64 -9.57
CA GLU A 191 13.11 8.77 -9.85
C GLU A 191 13.34 9.27 -11.28
N PRO A 192 14.06 10.39 -11.48
CA PRO A 192 14.30 10.96 -12.80
C PRO A 192 14.96 9.94 -13.74
N GLY A 193 14.40 9.80 -14.94
CA GLY A 193 14.98 8.92 -15.96
C GLY A 193 14.67 7.43 -15.78
N PHE A 194 14.29 6.97 -14.59
CA PHE A 194 13.96 5.57 -14.34
C PHE A 194 12.71 5.12 -15.11
N ILE A 195 12.77 3.90 -15.68
CA ILE A 195 11.66 3.24 -16.35
C ILE A 195 11.71 1.77 -15.95
N PRO A 196 10.75 1.27 -15.16
CA PRO A 196 10.74 -0.13 -14.77
C PRO A 196 10.58 -1.06 -15.96
N VAL A 197 11.17 -2.26 -15.87
CA VAL A 197 10.96 -3.33 -16.83
C VAL A 197 10.23 -4.49 -16.15
N VAL A 198 9.03 -4.79 -16.63
CA VAL A 198 8.15 -5.81 -16.05
C VAL A 198 7.70 -6.73 -17.17
N GLU A 199 7.87 -8.05 -16.98
CA GLU A 199 7.69 -9.06 -18.05
C GLU A 199 8.59 -8.80 -19.28
N GLY A 200 9.79 -8.25 -19.06
CA GLY A 200 10.69 -7.87 -20.16
C GLY A 200 10.23 -6.64 -20.96
N GLN A 201 9.17 -5.94 -20.54
CA GLN A 201 8.65 -4.77 -21.22
C GLN A 201 8.77 -3.51 -20.36
N ARG A 202 9.12 -2.38 -20.99
CA ARG A 202 9.10 -1.07 -20.33
C ARG A 202 7.68 -0.74 -19.85
N LEU A 203 7.53 -0.48 -18.56
CA LEU A 203 6.28 -0.03 -17.97
C LEU A 203 6.05 1.44 -18.34
N MET A 204 5.11 1.65 -19.26
CA MET A 204 4.77 2.96 -19.83
C MET A 204 3.25 3.09 -19.89
N ILE A 205 2.73 4.31 -19.80
CA ILE A 205 1.35 4.59 -20.15
C ILE A 205 1.21 4.52 -21.67
N ARG A 206 0.25 3.73 -22.15
CA ARG A 206 0.01 3.48 -23.58
C ARG A 206 -1.44 3.79 -23.93
N ARG A 207 -1.63 4.46 -25.05
CA ARG A 207 -2.94 4.79 -25.64
C ARG A 207 -3.05 4.12 -27.02
N LYS A 208 -4.26 4.05 -27.57
CA LYS A 208 -4.47 3.54 -28.94
C LYS A 208 -3.77 4.40 -30.00
N VAL A 209 -3.70 5.70 -29.76
CA VAL A 209 -3.10 6.70 -30.63
C VAL A 209 -2.16 7.57 -29.79
N GLY A 210 -1.01 7.94 -30.38
CA GLY A 210 0.01 8.78 -29.74
C GLY A 210 1.17 7.98 -29.12
N ASN A 211 2.22 8.71 -28.73
CA ASN A 211 3.42 8.11 -28.15
C ASN A 211 3.20 7.66 -26.69
N PRO A 212 3.83 6.56 -26.25
CA PRO A 212 3.82 6.18 -24.85
C PRO A 212 4.42 7.26 -23.95
N SER A 213 3.83 7.46 -22.77
CA SER A 213 4.36 8.38 -21.75
C SER A 213 4.86 7.63 -20.51
N ARG A 214 5.74 8.25 -19.74
CA ARG A 214 6.28 7.66 -18.51
C ARG A 214 5.17 7.50 -17.47
N VAL A 215 5.30 6.48 -16.62
CA VAL A 215 4.56 6.39 -15.35
C VAL A 215 5.29 7.29 -14.35
N THR A 216 4.53 8.07 -13.58
CA THR A 216 5.07 9.14 -12.69
C THR A 216 4.54 9.05 -11.27
N VAL A 217 4.19 7.83 -10.82
CA VAL A 217 3.73 7.56 -9.45
C VAL A 217 4.90 7.74 -8.48
N GLY A 218 4.72 8.61 -7.48
CA GLY A 218 5.69 8.86 -6.41
C GLY A 218 5.51 7.93 -5.22
N ALA A 219 5.70 8.46 -4.01
CA ALA A 219 5.65 7.73 -2.74
C ALA A 219 4.42 6.81 -2.64
N ASP A 220 4.66 5.51 -2.48
CA ASP A 220 3.65 4.47 -2.57
C ASP A 220 3.77 3.53 -1.36
N GLY A 221 4.67 2.56 -1.43
CA GLY A 221 4.94 1.63 -0.34
C GLY A 221 5.42 2.33 0.93
N ILE A 222 4.89 1.88 2.07
CA ILE A 222 5.18 2.42 3.41
C ILE A 222 5.26 1.29 4.45
N ALA A 223 6.26 1.36 5.33
CA ALA A 223 6.40 0.48 6.48
C ALA A 223 6.86 1.29 7.70
N ILE A 224 6.68 0.77 8.91
CA ILE A 224 6.98 1.52 10.13
C ILE A 224 7.72 0.66 11.14
N ASN A 225 8.72 1.24 11.79
CA ASN A 225 9.38 0.69 12.96
C ASN A 225 9.41 1.76 14.08
N PRO A 226 8.36 1.82 14.92
CA PRO A 226 8.26 2.82 15.99
C PRO A 226 9.40 2.76 17.00
N ARG A 227 9.96 1.56 17.25
CA ARG A 227 11.06 1.33 18.21
C ARG A 227 12.38 1.95 17.76
N GLN A 228 12.58 2.07 16.45
CA GLN A 228 13.76 2.73 15.88
C GLN A 228 13.48 4.17 15.46
N ASP A 229 12.27 4.69 15.73
CA ASP A 229 11.83 6.00 15.27
C ASP A 229 11.89 6.15 13.73
N ARG A 230 11.55 5.09 12.98
CA ARG A 230 11.67 5.08 11.51
C ARG A 230 10.37 4.79 10.80
N LEU A 231 10.00 5.68 9.88
CA LEU A 231 9.02 5.43 8.84
C LEU A 231 9.77 5.16 7.53
N TYR A 232 9.59 3.98 6.96
CA TYR A 232 10.15 3.60 5.67
C TYR A 232 9.16 3.90 4.55
N TYR A 233 9.64 4.39 3.43
CA TYR A 233 8.81 4.65 2.25
C TYR A 233 9.61 4.51 0.96
N CYS A 234 8.92 4.29 -0.16
CA CYS A 234 9.54 4.35 -1.47
C CYS A 234 8.58 4.89 -2.54
N PRO A 235 9.07 5.66 -3.52
CA PRO A 235 8.34 5.91 -4.74
C PRO A 235 8.09 4.61 -5.52
N LEU A 236 6.91 4.44 -6.12
CA LEU A 236 6.63 3.31 -7.00
C LEU A 236 7.63 3.28 -8.16
N ILE A 237 7.87 4.44 -8.78
CA ILE A 237 8.84 4.60 -9.85
C ILE A 237 10.21 4.94 -9.26
N SER A 238 10.80 4.00 -8.53
CA SER A 238 12.20 4.02 -8.08
C SER A 238 12.62 2.61 -7.64
N ARG A 239 13.92 2.34 -7.54
CA ARG A 239 14.43 1.15 -6.84
C ARG A 239 14.92 1.42 -5.42
N HIS A 240 14.93 2.67 -4.99
CA HIS A 240 15.43 3.07 -3.68
C HIS A 240 14.40 2.83 -2.57
N LEU A 241 14.91 2.65 -1.36
CA LEU A 241 14.18 2.69 -0.11
C LEU A 241 14.67 3.90 0.68
N TYR A 242 13.75 4.67 1.24
CA TYR A 242 14.07 5.77 2.14
C TYR A 242 13.47 5.52 3.51
N SER A 243 14.06 6.13 4.54
CA SER A 243 13.46 6.21 5.87
C SER A 243 13.58 7.61 6.46
N VAL A 244 12.62 8.02 7.30
CA VAL A 244 12.58 9.35 7.95
C VAL A 244 12.19 9.19 9.43
N SER A 245 12.59 10.14 10.29
CA SER A 245 12.21 10.13 11.71
C SER A 245 10.70 10.29 11.88
N ILE A 246 10.09 9.35 12.62
CA ILE A 246 8.67 9.45 13.00
C ILE A 246 8.45 10.69 13.88
N SER A 247 9.33 10.91 14.86
CA SER A 247 9.23 12.04 15.78
C SER A 247 9.34 13.37 15.04
N SER A 248 10.25 13.50 14.07
CA SER A 248 10.35 14.72 13.27
C SER A 248 9.14 14.96 12.37
N LEU A 249 8.53 13.90 11.80
CA LEU A 249 7.28 14.03 11.05
C LEU A 249 6.12 14.54 11.93
N ILE A 250 6.06 14.08 13.19
CA ILE A 250 4.99 14.41 14.13
C ILE A 250 5.09 15.86 14.62
N ASP A 251 6.29 16.31 14.97
CA ASP A 251 6.51 17.62 15.54
C ASP A 251 6.23 18.73 14.52
N GLN A 252 5.21 19.54 14.79
CA GLN A 252 4.77 20.61 13.91
C GLN A 252 5.66 21.85 13.96
N SER A 253 6.56 21.96 14.95
CA SER A 253 7.53 23.04 15.05
C SER A 253 8.75 22.84 14.15
N ASN A 254 9.03 21.60 13.73
CA ASN A 254 10.10 21.33 12.75
C ASN A 254 9.76 21.91 11.39
N SER A 255 10.73 22.61 10.81
CA SER A 255 10.77 23.00 9.41
C SER A 255 10.89 21.78 8.48
N GLU A 256 10.54 21.95 7.20
CA GLU A 256 10.69 20.85 6.23
C GLU A 256 12.17 20.44 6.04
N ASP A 257 13.12 21.36 6.21
CA ASP A 257 14.56 21.07 6.12
C ASP A 257 15.05 20.23 7.31
N GLU A 258 14.57 20.50 8.52
CA GLU A 258 14.87 19.69 9.71
C GLU A 258 14.32 18.27 9.56
N VAL A 259 13.09 18.13 9.05
CA VAL A 259 12.50 16.82 8.76
C VAL A 259 13.32 16.11 7.67
N ALA A 260 13.66 16.80 6.58
CA ALA A 260 14.44 16.25 5.48
C ALA A 260 15.86 15.82 5.93
N GLY A 261 16.46 16.55 6.87
CA GLY A 261 17.75 16.19 7.47
C GLY A 261 17.75 14.86 8.22
N THR A 262 16.58 14.31 8.56
CA THR A 262 16.47 12.98 9.19
C THR A 262 16.32 11.83 8.20
N ILE A 263 16.19 12.13 6.90
CA ILE A 263 16.04 11.14 5.85
C ILE A 263 17.32 10.32 5.70
N LYS A 264 17.17 9.01 5.55
CA LYS A 264 18.23 8.09 5.16
C LYS A 264 17.86 7.42 3.84
N ASP A 265 18.80 7.37 2.91
CA ASP A 265 18.75 6.45 1.78
C ASP A 265 19.20 5.07 2.30
N GLU A 266 18.25 4.14 2.36
CA GLU A 266 18.46 2.77 2.85
C GLU A 266 19.00 1.85 1.74
N GLY A 267 19.27 2.40 0.56
CA GLY A 267 19.84 1.73 -0.60
C GLY A 267 18.80 1.14 -1.55
N VAL A 268 19.32 0.42 -2.54
CA VAL A 268 18.53 -0.18 -3.61
C VAL A 268 17.89 -1.48 -3.13
N LYS A 269 16.56 -1.57 -3.25
CA LYS A 269 15.76 -2.74 -2.88
C LYS A 269 15.04 -3.39 -4.07
N GLY A 270 15.14 -2.82 -5.26
CA GLY A 270 14.29 -3.17 -6.40
C GLY A 270 13.01 -2.32 -6.43
N ALA A 271 12.30 -2.33 -7.56
CA ALA A 271 11.11 -1.52 -7.69
C ALA A 271 9.94 -2.18 -6.96
N SER A 272 9.36 -1.48 -5.99
CA SER A 272 8.40 -2.03 -5.05
C SER A 272 7.10 -1.25 -5.09
N ASP A 273 6.01 -1.99 -4.94
CA ASP A 273 4.68 -1.49 -4.63
C ASP A 273 4.55 -1.44 -3.09
N GLY A 274 4.09 -2.51 -2.45
CA GLY A 274 3.97 -2.58 -0.99
C GLY A 274 5.27 -2.85 -0.22
N LEU A 275 5.30 -2.33 1.01
CA LEU A 275 6.30 -2.61 2.05
C LEU A 275 5.59 -3.06 3.34
N ILE A 276 6.21 -3.92 4.13
CA ILE A 276 5.78 -4.17 5.51
C ILE A 276 6.97 -4.44 6.42
N ALA A 277 6.92 -3.89 7.64
CA ALA A 277 7.85 -4.26 8.70
C ALA A 277 7.11 -5.14 9.69
N SER A 278 7.74 -6.25 10.07
CA SER A 278 7.28 -7.07 11.18
C SER A 278 7.57 -6.40 12.53
N ALA A 279 6.95 -6.86 13.61
CA ALA A 279 7.13 -6.31 14.95
C ALA A 279 8.60 -6.28 15.40
N ASN A 280 9.40 -7.28 14.98
CA ASN A 280 10.82 -7.34 15.31
C ASN A 280 11.71 -6.36 14.49
N GLY A 281 11.13 -5.64 13.53
CA GLY A 281 11.82 -4.68 12.66
C GLY A 281 12.28 -5.26 11.32
N THR A 282 12.08 -6.56 11.05
CA THR A 282 12.41 -7.16 9.76
C THR A 282 11.52 -6.56 8.67
N LEU A 283 12.14 -5.98 7.65
CA LEU A 283 11.45 -5.37 6.52
C LEU A 283 11.26 -6.39 5.38
N TYR A 284 10.05 -6.43 4.83
CA TYR A 284 9.70 -7.15 3.62
C TYR A 284 9.26 -6.17 2.54
N VAL A 285 9.72 -6.41 1.33
CA VAL A 285 9.52 -5.53 0.18
C VAL A 285 9.08 -6.34 -1.03
N THR A 286 8.13 -5.83 -1.79
CA THR A 286 7.82 -6.38 -3.12
C THR A 286 8.94 -6.01 -4.11
N ASP A 287 9.09 -6.78 -5.18
CA ASP A 287 9.97 -6.49 -6.30
C ASP A 287 9.23 -6.87 -7.58
N TYR A 288 8.47 -5.91 -8.11
CA TYR A 288 7.54 -6.16 -9.21
C TYR A 288 8.25 -6.34 -10.54
N GLU A 289 9.50 -5.88 -10.70
CA GLU A 289 10.33 -6.16 -11.88
C GLU A 289 10.74 -7.64 -11.96
N ARG A 290 10.77 -8.33 -10.80
CA ARG A 290 11.17 -9.74 -10.68
C ARG A 290 10.07 -10.66 -10.14
N ASN A 291 8.85 -10.14 -10.00
CA ASN A 291 7.67 -10.88 -9.53
C ASN A 291 7.92 -11.60 -8.19
N GLN A 292 8.59 -10.95 -7.24
CA GLN A 292 9.00 -11.60 -5.99
C GLN A 292 8.74 -10.71 -4.78
N VAL A 293 8.83 -11.31 -3.59
CA VAL A 293 8.90 -10.59 -2.32
C VAL A 293 10.22 -10.96 -1.65
N LYS A 294 10.89 -9.96 -1.07
CA LYS A 294 12.20 -10.10 -0.44
C LYS A 294 12.15 -9.64 1.01
N ARG A 295 12.96 -10.29 1.84
CA ARG A 295 13.26 -9.90 3.21
C ARG A 295 14.58 -9.12 3.23
N ARG A 296 14.64 -7.99 3.92
CA ARG A 296 15.89 -7.28 4.23
C ARG A 296 16.60 -8.00 5.37
N ASN A 297 17.87 -8.32 5.18
CA ASN A 297 18.74 -8.93 6.18
C ASN A 297 19.39 -7.83 7.06
N ALA A 298 19.99 -8.24 8.18
CA ALA A 298 20.60 -7.31 9.14
C ALA A 298 21.78 -6.51 8.54
N ASP A 299 22.47 -7.06 7.55
CA ASP A 299 23.55 -6.42 6.80
C ASP A 299 23.04 -5.46 5.69
N GLY A 300 21.71 -5.30 5.56
CA GLY A 300 21.08 -4.48 4.54
C GLY A 300 20.85 -5.17 3.18
N SER A 301 21.37 -6.39 2.98
CA SER A 301 21.11 -7.19 1.78
C SER A 301 19.67 -7.71 1.74
N TYR A 302 19.25 -8.28 0.60
CA TYR A 302 17.88 -8.79 0.42
C TYR A 302 17.88 -10.25 -0.01
N THR A 303 17.07 -11.06 0.67
CA THR A 303 16.83 -12.47 0.33
C THR A 303 15.39 -12.65 -0.17
N PRO A 304 15.18 -13.20 -1.37
CA PRO A 304 13.85 -13.61 -1.82
C PRO A 304 13.17 -14.57 -0.84
N VAL A 305 11.88 -14.38 -0.59
CA VAL A 305 11.06 -15.25 0.29
C VAL A 305 9.81 -15.78 -0.41
N ILE A 306 9.34 -15.10 -1.46
CA ILE A 306 8.28 -15.55 -2.35
C ILE A 306 8.73 -15.29 -3.78
N GLN A 307 8.59 -16.27 -4.66
CA GLN A 307 8.65 -16.09 -6.10
C GLN A 307 7.26 -16.32 -6.69
N LEU A 308 6.73 -15.34 -7.41
CA LEU A 308 5.46 -15.42 -8.13
C LEU A 308 5.71 -15.77 -9.61
N PRO A 309 4.70 -16.33 -10.31
CA PRO A 309 4.71 -16.41 -11.76
C PRO A 309 5.01 -15.07 -12.42
N ARG A 310 5.72 -15.11 -13.55
CA ARG A 310 6.19 -13.90 -14.26
C ARG A 310 5.10 -12.89 -14.61
N TYR A 311 3.86 -13.35 -14.73
CA TYR A 311 2.73 -12.50 -15.10
C TYR A 311 2.09 -11.75 -13.93
N GLU A 312 2.52 -12.00 -12.70
CA GLU A 312 1.90 -11.45 -11.51
C GLU A 312 2.66 -10.27 -10.92
N TRP A 313 1.91 -9.34 -10.36
CA TRP A 313 2.43 -8.16 -9.70
C TRP A 313 2.21 -8.29 -8.20
N PRO A 314 3.27 -8.46 -7.39
CA PRO A 314 3.16 -8.39 -5.94
C PRO A 314 2.82 -6.96 -5.53
N ASP A 315 1.66 -6.76 -4.92
CA ASP A 315 1.12 -5.44 -4.56
C ASP A 315 1.25 -5.22 -3.03
N THR A 316 0.27 -5.69 -2.25
CA THR A 316 0.18 -5.41 -0.82
C THR A 316 0.68 -6.58 0.02
N LEU A 317 1.35 -6.26 1.13
CA LEU A 317 1.87 -7.22 2.10
C LEU A 317 1.11 -7.11 3.43
N SER A 318 0.84 -8.24 4.08
CA SER A 318 0.34 -8.29 5.46
C SER A 318 0.98 -9.43 6.22
N ILE A 319 1.29 -9.24 7.50
CA ILE A 319 1.79 -10.31 8.37
C ILE A 319 0.67 -10.67 9.33
N GLY A 320 0.26 -11.94 9.29
CA GLY A 320 -0.74 -12.47 10.21
C GLY A 320 -0.15 -12.83 11.57
N PRO A 321 -0.98 -12.94 12.62
CA PRO A 321 -0.56 -13.37 13.96
C PRO A 321 -0.04 -14.82 13.99
N ASP A 322 -0.25 -15.56 12.91
CA ASP A 322 0.14 -16.96 12.67
C ASP A 322 1.57 -17.10 12.11
N GLY A 323 2.31 -15.99 11.96
CA GLY A 323 3.68 -16.00 11.44
C GLY A 323 3.76 -16.19 9.92
N TRP A 324 2.67 -15.93 9.21
CA TRP A 324 2.61 -15.95 7.76
C TRP A 324 2.68 -14.54 7.17
N LEU A 325 3.46 -14.41 6.11
CA LEU A 325 3.45 -13.24 5.23
C LEU A 325 2.48 -13.52 4.09
N TYR A 326 1.47 -12.67 3.97
CA TYR A 326 0.43 -12.68 2.95
C TYR A 326 0.71 -11.61 1.90
N VAL A 327 0.39 -11.92 0.64
CA VAL A 327 0.68 -11.06 -0.52
C VAL A 327 -0.45 -11.10 -1.53
N THR A 328 -0.92 -9.94 -1.98
CA THR A 328 -1.80 -9.85 -3.16
C THR A 328 -0.99 -9.84 -4.45
N ALA A 329 -1.47 -10.58 -5.44
CA ALA A 329 -0.85 -10.74 -6.75
C ALA A 329 -1.88 -10.40 -7.86
N ASN A 330 -1.79 -9.19 -8.43
CA ASN A 330 -2.92 -8.57 -9.13
C ASN A 330 -2.72 -8.22 -10.62
N GLN A 331 -1.52 -8.43 -11.15
CA GLN A 331 -1.20 -8.21 -12.57
C GLN A 331 -1.41 -6.75 -13.05
N LEU A 332 -1.16 -5.76 -12.19
CA LEU A 332 -1.30 -4.31 -12.47
C LEU A 332 -0.75 -3.90 -13.85
N GLN A 333 0.45 -4.35 -14.18
CA GLN A 333 1.16 -4.04 -15.44
C GLN A 333 0.43 -4.50 -16.71
N ARG A 334 -0.56 -5.38 -16.58
CA ARG A 334 -1.32 -5.93 -17.71
C ARG A 334 -2.62 -5.18 -17.99
N GLN A 335 -2.96 -4.17 -17.19
CA GLN A 335 -4.14 -3.32 -17.46
C GLN A 335 -4.03 -2.60 -18.82
N LYS A 336 -5.19 -2.22 -19.36
CA LYS A 336 -5.30 -1.47 -20.62
C LYS A 336 -4.42 -0.22 -20.68
N ASN A 337 -4.23 0.47 -19.55
CA ASN A 337 -3.43 1.69 -19.47
C ASN A 337 -1.93 1.44 -19.78
N TYR A 338 -1.44 0.20 -19.59
CA TYR A 338 -0.05 -0.17 -19.80
C TYR A 338 0.17 -1.10 -21.01
N ARG A 339 -0.92 -1.61 -21.61
CA ARG A 339 -0.89 -2.60 -22.70
C ARG A 339 -1.82 -2.26 -23.88
N VAL A 340 -2.44 -1.07 -23.91
CA VAL A 340 -3.46 -0.60 -24.89
C VAL A 340 -4.79 -1.38 -24.83
N LYS A 341 -4.72 -2.69 -24.59
CA LYS A 341 -5.84 -3.58 -24.26
C LYS A 341 -5.61 -4.24 -22.91
N ASP A 342 -6.68 -4.63 -22.24
CA ASP A 342 -6.55 -5.36 -20.98
C ASP A 342 -6.04 -6.79 -21.25
N MET A 343 -4.92 -7.14 -20.63
CA MET A 343 -4.25 -8.43 -20.77
C MET A 343 -4.27 -9.23 -19.47
N ARG A 344 -4.96 -8.73 -18.42
CA ARG A 344 -5.09 -9.44 -17.15
C ARG A 344 -5.88 -10.71 -17.36
N LYS A 345 -5.49 -11.79 -16.66
CA LYS A 345 -6.19 -13.07 -16.67
C LYS A 345 -6.55 -13.45 -15.25
N LYS A 346 -7.81 -13.78 -15.02
CA LYS A 346 -8.28 -14.29 -13.73
C LYS A 346 -7.79 -15.75 -13.53
N PRO A 347 -7.63 -16.19 -12.28
CA PRO A 347 -7.84 -15.43 -11.05
C PRO A 347 -6.68 -14.46 -10.72
N TYR A 348 -6.97 -13.41 -9.95
CA TYR A 348 -5.94 -12.76 -9.12
C TYR A 348 -5.76 -13.58 -7.84
N ARG A 349 -4.61 -13.52 -7.19
CA ARG A 349 -4.33 -14.42 -6.06
C ARG A 349 -3.96 -13.67 -4.79
N LEU A 350 -4.41 -14.21 -3.67
CA LEU A 350 -3.81 -14.01 -2.36
C LEU A 350 -2.95 -15.23 -2.07
N VAL A 351 -1.65 -15.03 -1.87
CA VAL A 351 -0.72 -16.11 -1.51
C VAL A 351 -0.05 -15.83 -0.17
N ARG A 352 0.55 -16.84 0.44
CA ARG A 352 1.33 -16.69 1.68
C ARG A 352 2.54 -17.60 1.76
N THR A 353 3.53 -17.20 2.56
CA THR A 353 4.65 -18.04 2.98
C THR A 353 4.91 -17.89 4.48
N ARG A 354 5.54 -18.90 5.10
CA ARG A 354 5.95 -18.81 6.50
C ARG A 354 7.18 -17.91 6.61
N VAL A 355 7.15 -16.98 7.56
CA VAL A 355 8.29 -16.10 7.85
C VAL A 355 8.75 -16.22 9.31
N GLY A 356 8.26 -17.24 10.02
CA GLY A 356 8.51 -17.47 11.45
C GLY A 356 7.52 -16.70 12.33
N ALA A 357 7.46 -17.05 13.61
CA ALA A 357 6.61 -16.35 14.57
C ALA A 357 7.13 -14.92 14.75
N VAL A 358 6.47 -13.97 14.09
CA VAL A 358 6.65 -12.54 14.31
C VAL A 358 5.39 -12.06 14.99
N ALA A 359 5.28 -12.40 16.28
CA ALA A 359 4.16 -11.96 17.12
C ALA A 359 4.07 -10.42 17.11
N PRO A 360 2.86 -9.84 17.11
CA PRO A 360 2.63 -8.40 16.99
C PRO A 360 3.22 -7.57 18.13
#